data_AF-A0A8T4YQB6-F1
#
_entry.id   AF-A0A8T4YQB6-F1
#
_cell.length_a   1.000
_cell.length_b   1.000
_cell.length_c   1.000
_cell.angle_alpha   90.00
_cell.angle_beta   90.00
_cell.angle_gamma   90.00
#
_symmetry.space_group_name_H-M   'P 1'
#
loop_
_entity.id
_entity.type
_entity.pdbx_description
1 polymer ?
#
loop_
_entity_poly.entity_id
_entity_poly.type
_entity_poly.pdbx_seq_one_letter_code
_entity_poly.pdbx_strand_id
1 'polypeptide(L)'
;MKEELNSSPKWTIILIAACIVTYILQNISSSWVYFAFFPAFASKAPWMFITSIFLHADVSHLFFNMLALLFFGTSLERMVGRQVFLLLFFLSGVVGNLGYMVTASNPYVPSIGASGSIYGVVGALATLAPFMIVYIYGMLPVPMIFAAVIWGFLDFAGLFAPSGIAHGAHLGGMFIGVLFGLYVRIMLKRMYGWEIHYQ
;
A
#
# COMPACT_ATOMS: atom_id res chain seq x y z
N MET A 1 1.93 20.28 14.03
CA MET A 1 1.04 19.11 14.22
C MET A 1 -0.43 19.44 13.92
N LYS A 2 -1.11 20.38 14.61
CA LYS A 2 -2.52 20.72 14.31
C LYS A 2 -2.74 21.29 12.88
N GLU A 3 -1.83 22.11 12.37
CA GLU A 3 -1.94 22.66 11.00
C GLU A 3 -1.74 21.60 9.91
N GLU A 4 -0.95 20.56 10.16
CA GLU A 4 -0.74 19.48 9.17
C GLU A 4 -1.97 18.56 9.06
N LEU A 5 -2.67 18.29 10.17
CA LEU A 5 -3.86 17.45 10.21
C LEU A 5 -5.07 18.08 9.49
N ASN A 6 -5.15 19.41 9.44
CA ASN A 6 -6.21 20.16 8.74
C ASN A 6 -5.88 20.48 7.28
N SER A 7 -4.77 19.98 6.77
CA SER A 7 -4.28 20.33 5.45
C SER A 7 -4.80 19.35 4.39
N SER A 8 -5.08 19.84 3.17
CA SER A 8 -5.55 18.96 2.07
C SER A 8 -4.57 17.79 1.84
N PRO A 9 -5.06 16.60 1.43
CA PRO A 9 -4.25 15.39 1.26
C PRO A 9 -3.42 15.48 -0.03
N LYS A 10 -2.43 16.39 0.00
CA LYS A 10 -1.64 16.77 -1.17
C LYS A 10 -0.83 15.58 -1.68
N TRP A 11 -0.27 14.76 -0.79
CA TRP A 11 0.62 13.68 -1.22
C TRP A 11 -0.13 12.53 -1.86
N THR A 12 -1.30 12.17 -1.35
CA THR A 12 -2.17 11.18 -2.00
C THR A 12 -2.44 11.57 -3.45
N ILE A 13 -2.82 12.83 -3.70
CA ILE A 13 -3.09 13.32 -5.06
C ILE A 13 -1.81 13.36 -5.91
N ILE A 14 -0.68 13.78 -5.35
CA ILE A 14 0.61 13.78 -6.06
C ILE A 14 1.03 12.37 -6.46
N LEU A 15 0.87 11.38 -5.57
CA LEU A 15 1.20 9.98 -5.84
C LEU A 15 0.28 9.40 -6.92
N ILE A 16 -1.02 9.72 -6.89
CA ILE A 16 -1.97 9.34 -7.94
C ILE A 16 -1.53 9.93 -9.28
N ALA A 17 -1.24 11.23 -9.32
CA ALA A 17 -0.77 11.89 -10.54
C ALA A 17 0.54 11.27 -11.06
N ALA A 18 1.48 10.95 -10.17
CA ALA A 18 2.73 10.28 -10.54
C ALA A 18 2.48 8.89 -11.15
N CYS A 19 1.58 8.09 -10.59
CA CYS A 19 1.21 6.78 -11.15
C CYS A 19 0.55 6.93 -12.53
N ILE A 20 -0.31 7.93 -12.73
CA ILE A 20 -0.94 8.19 -14.02
C ILE A 20 0.11 8.63 -15.06
N VAL A 21 0.98 9.57 -14.72
CA VAL A 21 2.04 10.05 -15.62
C VAL A 21 2.99 8.92 -15.99
N THR A 22 3.45 8.14 -15.01
CA THR A 22 4.32 6.99 -15.28
C THR A 22 3.61 5.92 -16.10
N TYR A 23 2.33 5.66 -15.87
CA TYR A 23 1.53 4.75 -16.70
C TYR A 23 1.44 5.23 -18.16
N ILE A 24 1.29 6.53 -18.42
CA ILE A 24 1.33 7.08 -19.78
C ILE A 24 2.72 6.84 -20.40
N LEU A 25 3.79 7.14 -19.66
CA LEU A 25 5.17 7.00 -20.15
C LEU A 25 5.56 5.54 -20.46
N GLN A 26 5.16 4.56 -19.64
CA GLN A 26 5.44 3.14 -19.91
C GLN A 26 4.73 2.60 -21.16
N ASN A 27 3.65 3.25 -21.61
CA ASN A 27 2.93 2.85 -22.83
C ASN A 27 3.57 3.46 -24.09
N ILE A 28 4.50 4.41 -23.94
CA ILE A 28 5.24 5.03 -25.06
C ILE A 28 6.55 4.29 -25.34
N SER A 29 7.17 3.72 -24.30
CA SER A 29 8.48 3.05 -24.40
C SER A 29 8.54 1.78 -23.56
N SER A 30 9.30 0.78 -24.05
CA SER A 30 9.65 -0.43 -23.28
C SER A 30 10.66 -0.17 -22.15
N SER A 31 11.07 1.08 -21.91
CA SER A 31 11.98 1.45 -20.80
C SER A 31 11.43 1.11 -19.41
N TRP A 32 10.12 0.84 -19.26
CA TRP A 32 9.50 0.43 -18.00
C TRP A 32 10.17 -0.79 -17.37
N VAL A 33 10.76 -1.67 -18.19
CA VAL A 33 11.48 -2.88 -17.73
C VAL A 33 12.64 -2.52 -16.78
N TYR A 34 13.29 -1.37 -16.96
CA TYR A 34 14.40 -0.93 -16.09
C TYR A 34 13.92 -0.40 -14.72
N PHE A 35 12.62 -0.16 -14.58
CA PHE A 35 11.99 0.40 -13.39
C PHE A 35 11.10 -0.61 -12.65
N ALA A 36 10.73 -1.71 -13.30
CA ALA A 36 9.95 -2.79 -12.71
C ALA A 36 10.77 -3.62 -11.73
N PHE A 37 10.13 -4.19 -10.71
CA PHE A 37 10.83 -4.94 -9.68
C PHE A 37 10.99 -6.41 -10.07
N PHE A 38 12.19 -6.75 -10.53
CA PHE A 38 12.60 -8.13 -10.79
C PHE A 38 13.45 -8.65 -9.63
N PRO A 39 13.00 -9.69 -8.89
CA PRO A 39 13.79 -10.30 -7.83
C PRO A 39 15.22 -10.68 -8.28
N ALA A 40 15.38 -11.18 -9.51
CA ALA A 40 16.67 -11.57 -10.07
C ALA A 40 17.69 -10.41 -10.19
N PHE A 41 17.23 -9.15 -10.25
CA PHE A 41 18.07 -7.97 -10.46
C PHE A 41 18.12 -7.02 -9.27
N ALA A 42 17.42 -7.34 -8.17
CA ALA A 42 17.23 -6.45 -7.03
C ALA A 42 18.54 -5.90 -6.42
N SER A 43 19.61 -6.70 -6.38
CA SER A 43 20.93 -6.30 -5.85
C SER A 43 21.72 -5.38 -6.78
N LYS A 44 21.50 -5.48 -8.10
CA LYS A 44 22.19 -4.67 -9.12
C LYS A 44 21.44 -3.39 -9.47
N ALA A 45 20.13 -3.37 -9.25
CA ALA A 45 19.25 -2.27 -9.57
C ALA A 45 18.34 -1.92 -8.37
N PRO A 46 18.91 -1.40 -7.27
CA PRO A 46 18.16 -1.18 -6.03
C PRO A 46 17.03 -0.14 -6.15
N TRP A 47 17.07 0.75 -7.14
CA TRP A 47 15.99 1.71 -7.40
C TRP A 47 14.66 1.01 -7.72
N MET A 48 14.70 -0.22 -8.25
CA MET A 48 13.52 -1.01 -8.61
C MET A 48 12.56 -1.21 -7.43
N PHE A 49 13.06 -1.22 -6.18
CA PHE A 49 12.22 -1.33 -4.98
C PHE A 49 11.24 -0.16 -4.82
N ILE A 50 11.57 1.01 -5.36
CA ILE A 50 10.75 2.23 -5.27
C ILE A 50 10.08 2.51 -6.61
N THR A 51 10.81 2.40 -7.72
CA THR A 51 10.28 2.81 -9.03
C THR A 51 9.13 1.92 -9.51
N SER A 52 9.11 0.64 -9.11
CA SER A 52 8.05 -0.30 -9.51
C SER A 52 6.68 0.04 -8.92
N ILE A 53 6.65 0.79 -7.81
CA ILE A 53 5.42 1.24 -7.13
C ILE A 53 4.54 2.09 -8.07
N PHE A 54 5.15 2.78 -9.04
CA PHE A 54 4.43 3.69 -9.93
C PHE A 54 3.96 3.02 -11.23
N LEU A 55 4.54 1.88 -11.61
CA LEU A 55 4.19 1.15 -12.83
C LEU A 55 2.91 0.34 -12.66
N HIS A 56 2.13 0.14 -13.71
CA HIS A 56 0.89 -0.65 -13.66
C HIS A 56 0.74 -1.54 -14.90
N ALA A 57 0.20 -2.75 -14.73
CA ALA A 57 0.13 -3.73 -15.82
C ALA A 57 -0.87 -3.34 -16.92
N ASP A 58 -1.98 -2.74 -16.51
CA ASP A 58 -3.11 -2.39 -17.38
C ASP A 58 -3.95 -1.28 -16.75
N VAL A 59 -4.96 -0.81 -17.51
CA VAL A 59 -5.83 0.30 -17.10
C VAL A 59 -6.68 -0.06 -15.87
N SER A 60 -7.16 -1.30 -15.77
CA SER A 60 -7.97 -1.74 -14.63
C SER A 60 -7.12 -1.80 -13.36
N HIS A 61 -5.91 -2.34 -13.45
CA HIS A 61 -4.95 -2.35 -12.34
C HIS A 61 -4.63 -0.91 -11.87
N LEU A 62 -4.36 0.01 -12.78
CA LEU A 62 -4.18 1.43 -12.44
C LEU A 62 -5.43 2.00 -11.76
N PHE A 63 -6.60 1.83 -12.38
CA PHE A 63 -7.86 2.39 -11.89
C PHE A 63 -8.15 1.98 -10.44
N PHE A 64 -8.09 0.68 -10.14
CA PHE A 64 -8.40 0.19 -8.79
C PHE A 64 -7.35 0.61 -7.76
N ASN A 65 -6.05 0.67 -8.13
CA ASN A 65 -5.03 1.20 -7.23
C ASN A 65 -5.25 2.69 -6.95
N MET A 66 -5.58 3.50 -7.97
CA MET A 66 -5.80 4.94 -7.77
C MET A 66 -7.07 5.21 -6.97
N LEU A 67 -8.12 4.42 -7.18
CA LEU A 67 -9.35 4.48 -6.39
C LEU A 67 -9.08 4.12 -4.91
N ALA A 68 -8.37 3.02 -4.68
CA ALA A 68 -7.98 2.60 -3.34
C ALA A 68 -7.07 3.63 -2.65
N LEU A 69 -6.07 4.17 -3.37
CA LEU A 69 -5.18 5.21 -2.87
C LEU A 69 -5.94 6.50 -2.56
N LEU A 70 -6.92 6.87 -3.39
CA LEU A 70 -7.77 8.03 -3.13
C LEU A 70 -8.56 7.87 -1.84
N PHE A 71 -9.19 6.72 -1.59
CA PHE A 71 -9.99 6.54 -0.37
C PHE A 71 -9.14 6.27 0.86
N PHE A 72 -8.25 5.28 0.81
CA PHE A 72 -7.46 4.86 1.97
C PHE A 72 -6.29 5.82 2.22
N GLY A 73 -5.63 6.27 1.17
CA GLY A 73 -4.52 7.21 1.28
C GLY A 73 -4.96 8.54 1.88
N THR A 74 -6.07 9.13 1.40
CA THR A 74 -6.56 10.40 1.96
C THR A 74 -7.00 10.26 3.42
N SER A 75 -7.67 9.16 3.79
CA SER A 75 -8.04 8.86 5.17
C SER A 75 -6.81 8.79 6.06
N LEU A 76 -5.79 8.01 5.67
CA LEU A 76 -4.59 7.85 6.48
C LEU A 76 -3.76 9.13 6.53
N GLU A 77 -3.55 9.82 5.40
CA GLU A 77 -2.79 11.09 5.33
C GLU A 77 -3.37 12.15 6.27
N ARG A 78 -4.69 12.25 6.37
CA ARG A 78 -5.37 13.15 7.32
C ARG A 78 -5.19 12.70 8.77
N MET A 79 -5.14 11.41 9.04
CA MET A 79 -4.99 10.87 10.39
C MET A 79 -3.57 11.01 10.94
N VAL A 80 -2.54 10.72 10.13
CA VAL A 80 -1.15 10.62 10.59
C VAL A 80 -0.27 11.79 10.14
N GLY A 81 -0.78 12.64 9.24
CA GLY A 81 -0.03 13.73 8.64
C GLY A 81 0.83 13.30 7.45
N ARG A 82 1.26 14.30 6.69
CA ARG A 82 1.90 14.16 5.37
C ARG A 82 3.18 13.34 5.36
N GLN A 83 4.11 13.67 6.25
CA GLN A 83 5.45 13.05 6.25
C GLN A 83 5.38 11.58 6.68
N VAL A 84 4.56 11.30 7.68
CA VAL A 84 4.36 9.94 8.20
C VAL A 84 3.64 9.08 7.17
N PHE A 85 2.64 9.63 6.48
CA PHE A 85 1.97 8.95 5.37
C PHE A 85 2.94 8.60 4.25
N LEU A 86 3.76 9.55 3.80
CA LEU A 86 4.76 9.29 2.75
C LEU A 86 5.76 8.20 3.16
N LEU A 87 6.32 8.31 4.37
CA LEU A 87 7.27 7.34 4.89
C LEU A 87 6.65 5.94 4.90
N LEU A 88 5.44 5.81 5.43
CA LEU A 88 4.73 4.54 5.47
C LEU A 88 4.41 4.01 4.08
N PHE A 89 3.94 4.86 3.16
CA PHE A 89 3.61 4.46 1.79
C PHE A 89 4.82 3.86 1.08
N PHE A 90 5.97 4.54 1.11
CA PHE A 90 7.18 4.04 0.48
C PHE A 90 7.78 2.85 1.21
N LEU A 91 7.83 2.87 2.54
CA LEU A 91 8.32 1.74 3.32
C LEU A 91 7.50 0.47 3.07
N SER A 92 6.18 0.60 2.99
CA SER A 92 5.27 -0.52 2.70
C SER A 92 5.48 -1.06 1.28
N GLY A 93 5.74 -0.19 0.30
CA GLY A 93 6.07 -0.62 -1.06
C GLY A 93 7.40 -1.35 -1.15
N VAL A 94 8.44 -0.83 -0.48
CA VAL A 94 9.77 -1.48 -0.42
C VAL A 94 9.68 -2.83 0.27
N VAL A 95 9.05 -2.91 1.44
CA VAL A 95 8.89 -4.17 2.18
C VAL A 95 7.93 -5.12 1.47
N GLY A 96 6.94 -4.61 0.75
CA GLY A 96 6.14 -5.40 -0.18
C GLY A 96 7.01 -6.05 -1.25
N ASN A 97 7.84 -5.28 -1.94
CA ASN A 97 8.78 -5.85 -2.93
C ASN A 97 9.75 -6.86 -2.30
N LEU A 98 10.20 -6.68 -1.05
CA LEU A 98 10.94 -7.70 -0.31
C LEU A 98 10.11 -8.96 -0.05
N GLY A 99 8.82 -8.81 0.32
CA GLY A 99 7.89 -9.92 0.46
C GLY A 99 7.73 -10.71 -0.83
N TYR A 100 7.51 -10.02 -1.95
CA TYR A 100 7.46 -10.66 -3.27
C TYR A 100 8.77 -11.35 -3.65
N MET A 101 9.93 -10.74 -3.35
CA MET A 101 11.24 -11.34 -3.60
C MET A 101 11.41 -12.71 -2.92
N VAL A 102 10.82 -12.89 -1.73
CA VAL A 102 10.86 -14.15 -0.99
C VAL A 102 9.85 -15.17 -1.52
N THR A 103 8.69 -14.71 -2.02
CA THR A 103 7.59 -15.60 -2.43
C THR A 103 7.52 -15.88 -3.93
N ALA A 104 8.25 -15.13 -4.77
CA ALA A 104 8.18 -15.28 -6.21
C ALA A 104 8.66 -16.66 -6.66
N SER A 105 7.79 -17.40 -7.35
CA SER A 105 8.13 -18.71 -7.93
C SER A 105 9.10 -18.60 -9.11
N ASN A 106 9.09 -17.46 -9.82
CA ASN A 106 10.03 -17.13 -10.87
C ASN A 106 10.61 -15.73 -10.64
N PRO A 107 11.92 -15.60 -10.35
CA PRO A 107 12.54 -14.30 -10.04
C PRO A 107 12.71 -13.39 -11.26
N TYR A 108 12.39 -13.88 -12.48
CA TYR A 108 12.38 -13.11 -13.72
C TYR A 108 10.99 -12.56 -14.07
N VAL A 109 9.96 -12.84 -13.26
CA VAL A 109 8.64 -12.21 -13.39
C VAL A 109 8.58 -10.96 -12.51
N PRO A 110 8.32 -9.78 -13.08
CA PRO A 110 8.36 -8.54 -12.31
C PRO A 110 7.12 -8.36 -11.43
N SER A 111 7.30 -7.69 -10.30
CA SER A 111 6.23 -7.02 -9.56
C SER A 111 6.19 -5.54 -9.95
N ILE A 112 5.00 -5.05 -10.25
CA ILE A 112 4.69 -3.65 -10.54
C ILE A 112 3.36 -3.28 -9.89
N GLY A 113 3.23 -2.04 -9.43
CA GLY A 113 1.98 -1.52 -8.88
C GLY A 113 2.13 -0.88 -7.51
N ALA A 114 1.25 0.08 -7.22
CA ALA A 114 1.19 0.74 -5.92
C ALA A 114 0.54 -0.13 -4.84
N SER A 115 0.01 -1.30 -5.19
CA SER A 115 -0.81 -2.14 -4.32
C SER A 115 -0.08 -2.56 -3.04
N GLY A 116 1.22 -2.90 -3.08
CA GLY A 116 2.00 -3.18 -1.86
C GLY A 116 2.00 -2.01 -0.87
N SER A 117 2.19 -0.78 -1.38
CA SER A 117 2.08 0.44 -0.57
C SER A 117 0.68 0.67 -0.02
N ILE A 118 -0.35 0.44 -0.85
CA ILE A 118 -1.77 0.58 -0.47
C ILE A 118 -2.14 -0.45 0.60
N TYR A 119 -1.64 -1.69 0.52
CA TYR A 119 -1.86 -2.70 1.56
C TYR A 119 -1.26 -2.29 2.90
N GLY A 120 -0.13 -1.57 2.91
CA GLY A 120 0.41 -0.95 4.13
C GLY A 120 -0.49 0.16 4.68
N VAL A 121 -1.07 0.99 3.81
CA VAL A 121 -2.07 1.99 4.21
C VAL A 121 -3.29 1.29 4.83
N VAL A 122 -3.78 0.22 4.21
CA VAL A 122 -4.88 -0.62 4.72
C VAL A 122 -4.55 -1.23 6.08
N GLY A 123 -3.36 -1.81 6.26
CA GLY A 123 -2.92 -2.38 7.54
C GLY A 123 -2.84 -1.34 8.66
N ALA A 124 -2.38 -0.13 8.33
CA ALA A 124 -2.34 0.99 9.27
C ALA A 124 -3.75 1.51 9.62
N LEU A 125 -4.67 1.56 8.66
CA LEU A 125 -6.06 1.94 8.93
C LEU A 125 -6.81 0.88 9.74
N ALA A 126 -6.61 -0.42 9.44
CA ALA A 126 -7.21 -1.52 10.18
C ALA A 126 -6.78 -1.52 11.66
N THR A 127 -5.58 -1.02 11.95
CA THR A 127 -5.10 -0.86 13.31
C THR A 127 -5.53 0.48 13.90
N LEU A 128 -5.40 1.62 13.22
CA LEU A 128 -5.70 2.93 13.82
C LEU A 128 -7.21 3.24 13.89
N ALA A 129 -7.98 2.81 12.91
CA ALA A 129 -9.41 3.03 12.79
C ALA A 129 -10.15 1.72 12.40
N PRO A 130 -10.11 0.66 13.24
CA PRO A 130 -10.61 -0.68 12.91
C PRO A 130 -12.11 -0.70 12.55
N PHE A 131 -12.88 0.22 13.11
CA PHE A 131 -14.34 0.32 12.93
C PHE A 131 -14.76 1.36 11.89
N MET A 132 -13.81 2.01 11.21
CA MET A 132 -14.12 2.83 10.03
C MET A 132 -14.82 1.94 8.99
N ILE A 133 -15.98 2.36 8.52
CA ILE A 133 -16.74 1.61 7.52
C ILE A 133 -16.12 1.82 6.15
N VAL A 134 -15.87 0.71 5.46
CA VAL A 134 -15.38 0.65 4.09
C VAL A 134 -16.32 -0.21 3.26
N TYR A 135 -16.44 0.08 1.96
CA TYR A 135 -17.35 -0.63 1.09
C TYR A 135 -16.58 -1.60 0.19
N ILE A 136 -16.75 -2.90 0.43
CA ILE A 136 -16.23 -3.93 -0.47
C ILE A 136 -17.07 -3.89 -1.77
N TYR A 137 -16.38 -3.76 -2.91
CA TYR A 137 -16.97 -3.58 -4.24
C TYR A 137 -18.01 -2.43 -4.33
N GLY A 138 -17.93 -1.44 -3.44
CA GLY A 138 -18.87 -0.31 -3.41
C GLY A 138 -20.26 -0.65 -2.88
N MET A 139 -20.50 -1.89 -2.40
CA MET A 139 -21.83 -2.36 -2.03
C MET A 139 -21.93 -2.81 -0.57
N LEU A 140 -20.95 -3.57 -0.09
CA LEU A 140 -21.03 -4.20 1.24
C LEU A 140 -20.26 -3.36 2.27
N PRO A 141 -20.94 -2.64 3.18
CA PRO A 141 -20.27 -1.92 4.26
C PRO A 141 -19.73 -2.92 5.28
N VAL A 142 -18.43 -2.85 5.53
CA VAL A 142 -17.75 -3.64 6.56
C VAL A 142 -16.80 -2.76 7.37
N PRO A 143 -16.50 -3.11 8.63
CA PRO A 143 -15.43 -2.45 9.35
C PRO A 143 -14.07 -2.68 8.67
N MET A 144 -13.19 -1.68 8.68
CA MET A 144 -11.85 -1.71 8.07
C MET A 144 -11.04 -2.94 8.50
N ILE A 145 -11.14 -3.36 9.77
CA ILE A 145 -10.45 -4.56 10.26
C ILE A 145 -10.93 -5.84 9.55
N PHE A 146 -12.24 -5.97 9.27
CA PHE A 146 -12.78 -7.13 8.57
C PHE A 146 -12.30 -7.15 7.12
N ALA A 147 -12.34 -6.01 6.43
CA ALA A 147 -11.82 -5.91 5.06
C ALA A 147 -10.33 -6.29 4.98
N ALA A 148 -9.51 -5.77 5.91
CA ALA A 148 -8.09 -6.10 5.95
C ALA A 148 -7.82 -7.58 6.22
N VAL A 149 -8.57 -8.21 7.13
CA VAL A 149 -8.45 -9.65 7.40
C VAL A 149 -8.85 -10.48 6.18
N ILE A 150 -9.96 -10.12 5.51
CA ILE A 150 -10.41 -10.82 4.29
C ILE A 150 -9.36 -10.70 3.19
N TRP A 151 -8.90 -9.49 2.86
CA TRP A 151 -7.90 -9.28 1.82
C TRP A 151 -6.56 -9.95 2.15
N GLY A 152 -6.08 -9.83 3.38
CA GLY A 152 -4.87 -10.51 3.83
C GLY A 152 -4.99 -12.04 3.74
N PHE A 153 -6.15 -12.60 4.09
CA PHE A 153 -6.40 -14.04 3.93
C PHE A 153 -6.42 -14.47 2.46
N LEU A 154 -7.08 -13.69 1.58
CA LEU A 154 -7.13 -13.98 0.15
C LEU A 154 -5.74 -13.93 -0.49
N ASP A 155 -4.91 -12.95 -0.12
CA ASP A 155 -3.52 -12.90 -0.60
C ASP A 155 -2.67 -14.05 -0.05
N PHE A 156 -2.86 -14.42 1.22
CA PHE A 156 -2.17 -15.58 1.78
C PHE A 156 -2.54 -16.87 1.04
N ALA A 157 -3.82 -17.11 0.78
CA ALA A 157 -4.26 -18.25 -0.02
C ALA A 157 -3.72 -18.18 -1.45
N GLY A 158 -3.68 -16.97 -2.03
CA GLY A 158 -3.15 -16.69 -3.36
C GLY A 158 -1.66 -17.05 -3.54
N LEU A 159 -0.86 -17.06 -2.47
CA LEU A 159 0.53 -17.53 -2.54
C LEU A 159 0.67 -18.97 -3.05
N PHE A 160 -0.39 -19.78 -2.90
CA PHE A 160 -0.40 -21.20 -3.24
C PHE A 160 -1.19 -21.51 -4.53
N ALA A 161 -1.71 -20.48 -5.20
CA ALA A 161 -2.49 -20.61 -6.42
C ALA A 161 -1.79 -19.88 -7.58
N PRO A 162 -1.73 -20.47 -8.80
CA PRO A 162 -1.22 -19.75 -9.96
C PRO A 162 -2.06 -18.51 -10.23
N SER A 163 -1.44 -17.34 -10.16
CA SER A 163 -2.06 -16.05 -10.46
C SER A 163 -1.04 -15.08 -11.04
N GLY A 164 -1.52 -14.00 -11.66
CA GLY A 164 -0.68 -12.87 -12.08
C GLY A 164 -0.50 -11.81 -10.99
N ILE A 165 -0.77 -12.14 -9.73
CA ILE A 165 -0.82 -11.19 -8.62
C ILE A 165 0.40 -11.37 -7.72
N ALA A 166 1.07 -10.28 -7.38
CA ALA A 166 2.20 -10.26 -6.46
C ALA A 166 1.73 -10.36 -4.99
N HIS A 167 1.10 -11.47 -4.61
CA HIS A 167 0.50 -11.70 -3.29
C HIS A 167 1.48 -11.43 -2.12
N GLY A 168 2.76 -11.83 -2.26
CA GLY A 168 3.79 -11.53 -1.27
C GLY A 168 4.04 -10.04 -1.06
N ALA A 169 3.83 -9.20 -2.09
CA ALA A 169 3.94 -7.76 -1.95
C ALA A 169 2.81 -7.15 -1.13
N HIS A 170 1.59 -7.62 -1.33
CA HIS A 170 0.43 -7.20 -0.55
C HIS A 170 0.62 -7.54 0.94
N LEU A 171 1.01 -8.79 1.24
CA LEU A 171 1.23 -9.25 2.61
C LEU A 171 2.38 -8.51 3.29
N GLY A 172 3.50 -8.31 2.59
CA GLY A 172 4.66 -7.56 3.11
C GLY A 172 4.30 -6.10 3.43
N GLY A 173 3.55 -5.45 2.55
CA GLY A 173 3.05 -4.09 2.77
C GLY A 173 2.11 -4.01 3.97
N MET A 174 1.09 -4.86 4.02
CA MET A 174 0.11 -4.90 5.11
C MET A 174 0.76 -5.17 6.46
N PHE A 175 1.74 -6.07 6.52
CA PHE A 175 2.51 -6.37 7.72
C PHE A 175 3.15 -5.11 8.32
N ILE A 176 3.84 -4.31 7.49
CA ILE A 176 4.42 -3.03 7.94
C ILE A 176 3.36 -2.03 8.38
N GLY A 177 2.26 -1.95 7.65
CA GLY A 177 1.11 -1.12 8.03
C GLY A 177 0.58 -1.43 9.43
N VAL A 178 0.38 -2.72 9.72
CA VAL A 178 -0.09 -3.19 11.02
C VAL A 178 0.92 -2.86 12.12
N LEU A 179 2.21 -3.15 11.91
CA LEU A 179 3.25 -2.83 12.88
C LEU A 179 3.33 -1.33 13.18
N PHE A 180 3.25 -0.49 12.14
CA PHE A 180 3.23 0.96 12.29
C PHE A 180 2.03 1.42 13.14
N GLY A 181 0.82 0.95 12.83
CA GLY A 181 -0.36 1.39 13.58
C GLY A 181 -0.38 0.88 15.02
N LEU A 182 0.13 -0.32 15.29
CA LEU A 182 0.36 -0.82 16.65
C LEU A 182 1.37 0.06 17.42
N TYR A 183 2.48 0.43 16.78
CA TYR A 183 3.47 1.34 17.36
C TYR A 183 2.85 2.70 17.73
N VAL A 184 2.08 3.30 16.82
CA VAL A 184 1.40 4.58 17.07
C VAL A 184 0.41 4.46 18.23
N ARG A 185 -0.38 3.37 18.31
CA ARG A 185 -1.28 3.14 19.46
C ARG A 185 -0.53 3.08 20.78
N ILE A 186 0.58 2.36 20.83
CA ILE A 186 1.41 2.25 22.04
C ILE A 186 1.96 3.62 22.44
N MET A 187 2.44 4.42 21.49
CA MET A 187 2.94 5.77 21.75
C MET A 187 1.85 6.69 22.28
N LEU A 188 0.68 6.72 21.65
CA LEU A 188 -0.44 7.56 22.10
C LEU A 188 -0.93 7.17 23.51
N LYS A 189 -1.02 5.86 23.80
CA LYS A 189 -1.36 5.38 25.15
C LYS A 189 -0.35 5.85 26.20
N ARG A 190 0.95 5.79 25.89
CA ARG A 190 2.01 6.25 26.80
C ARG A 190 2.00 7.76 27.02
N MET A 191 1.75 8.55 25.98
CA MET A 191 1.81 10.01 26.06
C MET A 191 0.57 10.65 26.69
N TYR A 192 -0.61 10.08 26.44
CA TYR A 192 -1.88 10.74 26.77
C TYR A 192 -2.79 9.91 27.67
N GLY A 193 -2.35 8.74 28.15
CA GLY A 193 -3.18 7.84 28.95
C GLY A 193 -4.41 7.34 28.19
N TRP A 194 -4.37 7.34 26.86
CA TRP A 194 -5.52 7.02 26.01
C TRP A 194 -5.95 5.56 26.23
N GLU A 195 -7.05 5.37 26.95
CA GLU A 195 -7.82 4.14 26.93
C GLU A 195 -8.75 4.20 25.72
N ILE A 196 -8.80 3.11 24.95
CA ILE A 196 -9.61 3.06 23.74
C ILE A 196 -11.08 3.02 24.16
N HIS A 197 -11.71 4.19 24.22
CA HIS A 197 -13.18 4.27 24.22
C HIS A 197 -13.64 4.07 22.80
N TYR A 198 -14.02 2.83 22.48
CA TYR A 198 -14.79 2.53 21.29
C TYR A 198 -16.17 3.19 21.46
N GLN A 199 -16.37 4.35 20.82
CA GLN A 199 -17.71 4.89 20.57
C GLN A 199 -18.24 4.32 19.26
#